data_AF-A0A7V4B194-F1
#
_entry.id   AF-A0A7V4B194-F1
#
_cell.length_a   1.000
_cell.length_b   1.000
_cell.length_c   1.000
_cell.angle_alpha   90.00
_cell.angle_beta   90.00
_cell.angle_gamma   90.00
#
_symmetry.space_group_name_H-M   'P 1'
#
loop_
_entity.id
_entity.type
_entity.pdbx_description
1 polymer ?
#
loop_
_entity_poly.entity_id
_entity_poly.type
_entity_poly.pdbx_seq_one_letter_code
_entity_poly.pdbx_strand_id
1 'polypeptide(L)'
;MEYLTSHNVMVMLLALGLMLGLARLLGELAQRVHQPAVLGELLAGVILGPTILGNFSPELGAFLFPLHGPNLIALDAVATLSVVLFLMVAGIEVDLSTIWKQGRAGFKIGSSSMIIPFVMGFAAAMLVPRALGRHEGADNLVFALFFAIALSISALPVIAKTLMDL
;
A
#
# COMPACT_ATOMS: atom_id res chain seq x y z
N MET A 1 -24.21 -14.52 12.74
CA MET A 1 -23.28 -13.37 12.76
C MET A 1 -21.90 -13.95 13.07
N GLU A 2 -20.86 -13.60 12.33
CA GLU A 2 -19.50 -14.05 12.67
C GLU A 2 -19.03 -13.25 13.89
N TYR A 3 -18.81 -13.94 15.02
CA TYR A 3 -18.33 -13.31 16.25
C TYR A 3 -16.82 -13.52 16.38
N LEU A 4 -16.10 -12.53 16.89
CA LEU A 4 -14.69 -12.70 17.26
C LEU A 4 -14.60 -13.54 18.53
N THR A 5 -14.04 -14.74 18.43
CA THR A 5 -13.71 -15.56 19.60
C THR A 5 -12.45 -15.05 20.28
N SER A 6 -12.21 -15.43 21.53
CA SER A 6 -10.97 -15.07 22.24
C SER A 6 -9.71 -15.55 21.50
N HIS A 7 -9.78 -16.70 20.83
CA HIS A 7 -8.71 -17.23 19.98
C HIS A 7 -8.44 -16.30 18.79
N ASN A 8 -9.49 -15.86 18.10
CA ASN A 8 -9.39 -14.93 16.97
C ASN A 8 -8.70 -13.63 17.37
N VAL A 9 -9.10 -13.04 18.51
CA VAL A 9 -8.50 -11.82 19.06
C VAL A 9 -7.02 -12.04 19.40
N MET A 10 -6.68 -13.16 20.02
CA MET A 10 -5.28 -13.51 20.33
C MET A 10 -4.42 -13.56 19.07
N VAL A 11 -4.90 -14.26 18.03
CA VAL A 11 -4.19 -14.38 16.74
C VAL A 11 -4.07 -13.02 16.05
N MET A 12 -5.10 -12.19 16.09
CA MET A 12 -5.07 -10.84 15.54
C MET A 12 -4.03 -9.95 16.24
N LEU A 13 -3.98 -9.98 17.58
CA LEU A 13 -2.99 -9.22 18.34
C LEU A 13 -1.56 -9.73 18.09
N LEU A 14 -1.40 -11.05 17.94
CA LEU A 14 -0.12 -11.64 17.55
C LEU A 14 0.31 -11.16 16.15
N ALA A 15 -0.60 -11.18 15.18
CA ALA A 15 -0.34 -10.68 13.82
C ALA A 15 0.02 -9.19 13.81
N LEU A 16 -0.72 -8.35 14.55
CA LEU A 16 -0.41 -6.93 14.72
C LEU A 16 0.95 -6.70 15.38
N GLY A 17 1.26 -7.45 16.44
CA GLY A 17 2.56 -7.38 17.11
C GLY A 17 3.72 -7.76 16.19
N LEU A 18 3.56 -8.82 15.39
CA LEU A 18 4.55 -9.23 14.40
C LEU A 18 4.71 -8.20 13.28
N MET A 19 3.60 -7.67 12.76
CA MET A 19 3.61 -6.61 11.73
C MET A 19 4.35 -5.37 12.24
N LEU A 20 3.97 -4.85 13.41
CA LEU A 20 4.59 -3.65 13.99
C LEU A 20 6.06 -3.89 14.37
N GLY A 21 6.36 -5.03 15.00
CA GLY A 21 7.71 -5.38 15.42
C GLY A 21 8.66 -5.53 14.25
N LEU A 22 8.26 -6.26 13.21
CA LEU A 22 9.10 -6.45 12.03
C LEU A 22 9.23 -5.16 11.20
N ALA A 23 8.13 -4.42 11.03
CA ALA A 23 8.15 -3.12 10.35
C ALA A 23 9.10 -2.14 11.04
N ARG A 24 9.08 -2.07 12.38
CA ARG A 24 10.03 -1.22 13.12
C ARG A 24 11.46 -1.68 12.98
N LEU A 25 11.72 -2.97 13.14
CA LEU A 25 13.08 -3.52 13.03
C LEU A 25 13.66 -3.25 11.64
N LEU A 26 12.91 -3.54 10.57
CA LEU A 26 13.39 -3.32 9.20
C LEU A 26 13.43 -1.83 8.84
N GLY A 27 12.51 -1.02 9.35
CA GLY A 27 12.52 0.43 9.18
C GLY A 27 13.76 1.08 9.80
N GLU A 28 14.16 0.68 11.00
CA GLU A 28 15.40 1.13 11.63
C GLU A 28 16.64 0.67 10.84
N LEU A 29 16.66 -0.58 10.35
CA LEU A 29 17.74 -1.07 9.50
C LEU A 29 17.85 -0.29 8.19
N ALA A 30 16.72 0.08 7.58
CA ALA A 30 16.67 0.92 6.39
C ALA A 30 17.29 2.30 6.67
N GLN A 31 16.92 2.93 7.79
CA GLN A 31 17.50 4.22 8.19
C GLN A 31 19.01 4.13 8.42
N ARG A 32 19.53 3.03 8.98
CA ARG A 32 20.98 2.83 9.16
C ARG A 32 21.76 2.80 7.84
N VAL A 33 21.12 2.40 6.74
CA VAL A 33 21.71 2.41 5.40
C VAL A 33 21.32 3.65 4.59
N HIS A 34 20.85 4.72 5.25
CA HIS A 34 20.41 5.98 4.66
C HIS A 34 19.22 5.83 3.69
N GLN A 35 18.34 4.86 3.94
CA GLN A 35 17.07 4.71 3.24
C GLN A 35 15.91 5.18 4.14
N PRO A 36 14.82 5.73 3.56
CA PRO A 36 13.62 6.04 4.32
C PRO A 36 13.08 4.83 5.08
N ALA A 37 12.57 5.01 6.30
CA ALA A 37 12.04 3.93 7.12
C ALA A 37 10.94 3.14 6.41
N VAL A 38 10.10 3.82 5.63
CA VAL A 38 9.01 3.23 4.85
C VAL A 38 9.49 2.08 3.97
N LEU A 39 10.71 2.14 3.44
CA LEU A 39 11.26 1.05 2.62
C LEU A 39 11.36 -0.26 3.42
N GLY A 40 11.85 -0.18 4.67
CA GLY A 40 11.95 -1.32 5.56
C GLY A 40 10.59 -1.87 5.98
N GLU A 41 9.61 -1.00 6.18
CA GLU A 41 8.24 -1.40 6.52
C GLU A 41 7.53 -2.11 5.36
N LEU A 42 7.73 -1.62 4.13
CA LEU A 42 7.25 -2.30 2.92
C LEU A 42 7.88 -3.69 2.77
N LEU A 43 9.19 -3.81 3.06
CA LEU A 43 9.87 -5.10 3.07
C LEU A 43 9.30 -6.04 4.14
N ALA A 44 8.95 -5.53 5.33
CA ALA A 44 8.28 -6.32 6.37
C ALA A 44 6.95 -6.89 5.84
N GLY A 45 6.17 -6.07 5.13
CA GLY A 45 4.94 -6.50 4.48
C GLY A 45 5.16 -7.58 3.41
N VAL A 46 6.20 -7.45 2.57
CA VAL A 46 6.57 -8.47 1.59
C VAL A 46 7.00 -9.79 2.25
N ILE A 47 7.73 -9.71 3.37
CA ILE A 47 8.20 -10.87 4.15
C ILE A 47 7.02 -11.59 4.79
N LEU A 48 6.14 -10.86 5.48
CA LEU A 48 4.99 -11.44 6.18
C LEU A 48 3.82 -11.79 5.24
N GLY A 49 3.82 -11.22 4.05
CA GLY A 49 2.78 -11.43 3.04
C GLY A 49 2.88 -12.78 2.33
N PRO A 50 1.99 -13.00 1.34
CA PRO A 50 1.93 -14.26 0.60
C PRO A 50 3.20 -14.52 -0.23
N THR A 51 3.93 -13.46 -0.60
CA THR A 51 5.14 -13.53 -1.44
C THR A 51 6.24 -14.37 -0.81
N ILE A 52 6.51 -14.19 0.48
CA ILE A 52 7.58 -14.92 1.20
C ILE A 52 6.98 -15.88 2.21
N LEU A 53 6.30 -15.38 3.26
CA LEU A 53 5.76 -16.25 4.30
C LEU A 53 4.72 -17.23 3.74
N GLY A 54 3.78 -16.76 2.91
CA GLY A 54 2.76 -17.63 2.33
C GLY A 54 3.32 -18.71 1.41
N ASN A 55 4.44 -18.46 0.75
CA ASN A 55 5.10 -19.45 -0.11
C ASN A 55 6.02 -20.40 0.68
N PHE A 56 6.73 -19.89 1.69
CA PHE A 56 7.66 -20.70 2.50
C PHE A 56 6.96 -21.55 3.55
N SER A 57 5.91 -21.01 4.18
CA SER A 57 5.11 -21.72 5.17
C SER A 57 3.63 -21.35 5.07
N PRO A 58 2.89 -21.97 4.13
CA PRO A 58 1.48 -21.68 3.87
C PRO A 58 0.58 -21.81 5.12
N GLU A 59 0.85 -22.79 5.99
CA GLU A 59 0.08 -23.01 7.22
C GLU A 59 0.23 -21.85 8.22
N LEU A 60 1.46 -21.38 8.44
CA LEU A 60 1.73 -20.20 9.28
C LEU A 60 1.12 -18.92 8.68
N GLY A 61 1.23 -18.75 7.36
CA GLY A 61 0.61 -17.63 6.66
C GLY A 61 -0.91 -17.62 6.81
N ALA A 62 -1.57 -18.76 6.60
CA ALA A 62 -3.02 -18.90 6.77
C ALA A 62 -3.47 -18.76 8.24
N PHE A 63 -2.64 -19.16 9.20
CA PHE A 63 -2.91 -18.99 10.62
C PHE A 63 -2.84 -17.51 11.05
N LEU A 64 -1.78 -16.79 10.65
CA LEU A 64 -1.59 -15.39 11.04
C LEU A 64 -2.46 -14.41 10.22
N PHE A 65 -2.59 -14.66 8.92
CA PHE A 65 -3.26 -13.79 7.96
C PHE A 65 -4.29 -14.60 7.15
N PRO A 66 -5.41 -15.01 7.77
CA PRO A 66 -6.44 -15.77 7.09
C PRO A 66 -7.07 -14.95 5.96
N LEU A 67 -7.31 -15.60 4.81
CA LEU A 67 -7.89 -14.96 3.61
C LEU A 67 -9.42 -14.75 3.71
N HIS A 68 -10.07 -15.31 4.73
CA HIS A 68 -11.51 -15.23 4.93
C HIS A 68 -11.85 -15.22 6.43
N GLY A 69 -13.05 -14.75 6.77
CA GLY A 69 -13.60 -14.79 8.12
C GLY A 69 -13.27 -13.56 8.98
N PRO A 70 -13.61 -13.61 10.29
CA PRO A 70 -13.70 -12.42 11.12
C PRO A 70 -12.34 -11.77 11.43
N ASN A 71 -11.22 -12.51 11.40
CA ASN A 71 -9.89 -11.93 11.59
C ASN A 71 -9.47 -11.03 10.43
N LEU A 72 -9.77 -11.41 9.18
CA LEU A 72 -9.49 -10.57 8.02
C LEU A 72 -10.26 -9.25 8.12
N ILE A 73 -11.56 -9.32 8.42
CA ILE A 73 -12.43 -8.15 8.54
C ILE A 73 -11.92 -7.23 9.65
N ALA A 74 -11.52 -7.79 10.79
CA ALA A 74 -11.00 -7.00 11.91
C ALA A 74 -9.66 -6.33 11.57
N LEU A 75 -8.73 -7.05 10.94
CA LEU A 75 -7.44 -6.48 10.50
C LEU A 75 -7.64 -5.39 9.44
N ASP A 76 -8.53 -5.61 8.47
CA ASP A 76 -8.84 -4.63 7.42
C ASP A 76 -9.49 -3.36 8.00
N ALA A 77 -10.38 -3.51 8.98
CA ALA A 77 -10.95 -2.39 9.71
C ALA A 77 -9.88 -1.58 10.47
N VAL A 78 -8.95 -2.26 11.15
CA VAL A 78 -7.82 -1.61 11.86
C VAL A 78 -6.89 -0.91 10.87
N ALA A 79 -6.57 -1.53 9.74
CA ALA A 79 -5.72 -0.96 8.71
C ALA A 79 -6.37 0.28 8.07
N THR A 80 -7.65 0.18 7.70
CA THR A 80 -8.43 1.29 7.16
C THR A 80 -8.50 2.45 8.15
N LEU A 81 -8.80 2.17 9.42
CA LEU A 81 -8.82 3.19 10.47
C LEU A 81 -7.44 3.86 10.60
N SER A 82 -6.37 3.08 10.60
CA SER A 82 -4.99 3.56 10.74
C SER A 82 -4.61 4.49 9.58
N VAL A 83 -4.95 4.13 8.34
CA VAL A 83 -4.71 4.97 7.15
C VAL A 83 -5.53 6.25 7.20
N VAL A 84 -6.82 6.18 7.59
CA VAL A 84 -7.68 7.36 7.70
C VAL A 84 -7.15 8.33 8.77
N LEU A 85 -6.79 7.82 9.94
CA LEU A 85 -6.22 8.64 11.02
C LEU A 85 -4.88 9.26 10.61
N PHE A 86 -4.01 8.49 9.95
CA PHE A 86 -2.74 8.99 9.44
C PHE A 86 -2.94 10.11 8.41
N LEU A 87 -3.83 9.91 7.45
CA LEU A 87 -4.15 10.92 6.43
C LEU A 87 -4.84 12.16 7.02
N MET A 88 -5.63 12.00 8.09
CA MET A 88 -6.20 13.13 8.82
C MET A 88 -5.11 13.99 9.45
N VAL A 89 -4.13 13.37 10.14
CA VAL A 89 -2.99 14.09 10.73
C VAL A 89 -2.18 14.78 9.64
N ALA A 90 -1.80 14.04 8.59
CA ALA A 90 -1.09 14.60 7.45
C ALA A 90 -1.84 15.78 6.82
N GLY A 91 -3.18 15.69 6.71
CA GLY A 91 -4.01 16.74 6.17
C GLY A 91 -4.10 17.99 7.05
N ILE A 92 -4.03 17.83 8.38
CA ILE A 92 -4.03 18.97 9.34
C ILE A 92 -2.70 19.73 9.28
N GLU A 93 -1.59 19.06 8.99
CA GLU A 93 -0.27 19.69 8.83
C GLU A 93 -0.12 20.48 7.52
N VAL A 94 -1.03 20.28 6.55
CA VAL A 94 -0.99 20.94 5.25
C VAL A 94 -1.44 22.40 5.33
N ASP A 95 -0.58 23.32 4.92
CA ASP A 95 -0.93 24.73 4.74
C ASP A 95 -1.71 24.96 3.43
N LEU A 96 -3.04 25.01 3.57
CA LEU A 96 -3.95 25.31 2.46
C LEU A 96 -3.64 26.66 1.80
N SER A 97 -3.19 27.67 2.54
CA SER A 97 -2.91 29.00 1.97
C SER A 97 -1.78 28.95 0.94
N THR A 98 -0.77 28.11 1.20
CA THR A 98 0.34 27.84 0.28
C THR A 98 -0.14 27.07 -0.96
N ILE A 99 -1.03 26.08 -0.77
CA ILE A 99 -1.66 25.34 -1.88
C ILE A 99 -2.42 26.29 -2.81
N TRP A 100 -3.25 27.18 -2.27
CA TRP A 100 -4.03 28.13 -3.07
C TRP A 100 -3.13 29.09 -3.85
N LYS A 101 -2.07 29.62 -3.23
CA LYS A 101 -1.09 30.51 -3.89
C LYS A 101 -0.37 29.81 -5.05
N GLN A 102 -0.05 28.52 -4.90
CA GLN A 102 0.66 27.74 -5.91
C GLN A 102 -0.27 26.96 -6.85
N GLY A 103 -1.59 27.10 -6.71
CA GLY A 103 -2.58 26.21 -7.32
C GLY A 103 -2.49 26.10 -8.84
N ARG A 104 -2.11 27.18 -9.54
CA ARG A 104 -1.97 27.14 -11.01
C ARG A 104 -0.75 26.34 -11.47
N ALA A 105 0.36 26.40 -10.73
CA ALA A 105 1.53 25.57 -10.97
C ALA A 105 1.26 24.12 -10.55
N GLY A 106 0.68 23.94 -9.36
CA GLY A 106 0.28 22.64 -8.82
C GLY A 106 -0.69 21.90 -9.75
N PHE A 107 -1.69 22.58 -10.33
CA PHE A 107 -2.62 21.96 -11.27
C PHE A 107 -1.93 21.47 -12.55
N LYS A 108 -0.99 22.25 -13.10
CA LYS A 108 -0.22 21.83 -14.28
C LYS A 108 0.66 20.62 -13.97
N ILE A 109 1.39 20.68 -12.85
CA ILE A 109 2.28 19.60 -12.42
C ILE A 109 1.46 18.35 -12.15
N GLY A 110 0.42 18.43 -11.31
CA GLY A 110 -0.45 17.31 -10.96
C GLY A 110 -1.17 16.69 -12.16
N SER A 111 -1.70 17.52 -13.07
CA SER A 111 -2.34 16.99 -14.29
C SER A 111 -1.31 16.30 -15.19
N SER A 112 -0.11 16.86 -15.35
CA SER A 112 0.93 16.23 -16.16
C SER A 112 1.45 14.93 -15.53
N SER A 113 1.65 14.89 -14.21
CA SER A 113 2.07 13.68 -13.49
C SER A 113 1.00 12.59 -13.47
N MET A 114 -0.27 12.93 -13.72
CA MET A 114 -1.36 11.96 -13.85
C MET A 114 -1.48 11.47 -15.30
N ILE A 115 -1.58 12.40 -16.27
CA ILE A 115 -1.87 12.11 -17.68
C ILE A 115 -0.71 11.38 -18.35
N ILE A 116 0.54 11.79 -18.09
CA ILE A 116 1.70 11.21 -18.78
C ILE A 116 1.86 9.71 -18.42
N PRO A 117 1.93 9.31 -17.13
CA PRO A 117 1.98 7.89 -16.78
C PRO A 117 0.73 7.12 -17.22
N PHE A 118 -0.43 7.78 -17.26
CA PHE A 118 -1.68 7.14 -17.68
C PHE A 118 -1.60 6.71 -19.14
N VAL A 119 -1.27 7.66 -20.01
CA VAL A 119 -1.17 7.42 -21.45
C VAL A 119 -0.06 6.42 -21.74
N MET A 120 1.09 6.53 -21.08
CA MET A 120 2.19 5.58 -21.24
C MET A 120 1.83 4.18 -20.75
N GLY A 121 1.20 4.06 -19.58
CA GLY A 121 0.76 2.78 -19.02
C GLY A 121 -0.31 2.12 -19.87
N PHE A 122 -1.28 2.90 -20.36
CA PHE A 122 -2.32 2.41 -21.26
C PHE A 122 -1.72 1.93 -22.59
N ALA A 123 -0.84 2.74 -23.20
CA ALA A 123 -0.17 2.37 -24.45
C ALA A 123 0.69 1.13 -24.28
N ALA A 124 1.49 1.04 -23.20
CA ALA A 124 2.32 -0.12 -22.92
C ALA A 124 1.48 -1.39 -22.73
N ALA A 125 0.39 -1.30 -21.97
CA ALA A 125 -0.53 -2.42 -21.76
C ALA A 125 -1.26 -2.86 -23.03
N MET A 126 -1.54 -1.94 -23.96
CA MET A 126 -2.11 -2.27 -25.27
C MET A 126 -1.09 -2.89 -26.23
N LEU A 127 0.16 -2.41 -26.22
CA LEU A 127 1.20 -2.85 -27.15
C LEU A 127 1.85 -4.18 -26.77
N VAL A 128 2.10 -4.39 -25.47
CA VAL A 128 2.79 -5.58 -24.95
C VAL A 128 2.04 -6.25 -23.78
N PRO A 129 0.74 -6.56 -23.92
CA PRO A 129 -0.10 -7.06 -22.82
C PRO A 129 0.44 -8.36 -22.20
N ARG A 130 0.96 -9.28 -23.03
CA ARG A 130 1.50 -10.57 -22.55
C ARG A 130 2.77 -10.41 -21.72
N ALA A 131 3.66 -9.49 -22.12
CA ALA A 131 4.89 -9.22 -21.37
C ALA A 131 4.61 -8.57 -20.01
N LEU A 132 3.51 -7.83 -19.92
CA LEU A 132 3.03 -7.20 -18.67
C LEU A 132 2.15 -8.13 -17.83
N GLY A 133 2.05 -9.42 -18.17
CA GLY A 133 1.38 -10.42 -17.34
C GLY A 133 -0.14 -10.52 -17.54
N ARG A 134 -0.69 -10.02 -18.65
CA ARG A 134 -2.11 -10.23 -18.97
C ARG A 134 -2.38 -11.72 -19.20
N HIS A 135 -3.28 -12.28 -18.41
CA HIS A 135 -3.71 -13.67 -18.52
C HIS A 135 -4.55 -13.92 -19.77
N GLU A 136 -4.51 -15.15 -20.30
CA GLU A 136 -5.35 -15.55 -21.43
C GLU A 136 -6.83 -15.53 -21.01
N GLY A 137 -7.66 -14.77 -21.74
CA GLY A 137 -9.07 -14.56 -21.42
C GLY A 137 -9.40 -13.25 -20.69
N ALA A 138 -8.41 -12.50 -20.20
CA ALA A 138 -8.66 -11.18 -19.62
C ALA A 138 -8.96 -10.14 -20.71
N ASP A 139 -9.97 -9.28 -20.49
CA ASP A 139 -10.29 -8.19 -21.41
C ASP A 139 -9.09 -7.23 -21.52
N ASN A 140 -8.70 -6.92 -22.76
CA ASN A 140 -7.55 -6.08 -23.04
C ASN A 140 -7.74 -4.65 -22.53
N LEU A 141 -8.95 -4.09 -22.70
CA LEU A 141 -9.26 -2.73 -22.29
C LEU A 141 -9.24 -2.61 -20.78
N VAL A 142 -9.85 -3.58 -20.07
CA VAL A 142 -9.86 -3.61 -18.61
C VAL A 142 -8.45 -3.72 -18.06
N PHE A 143 -7.62 -4.60 -18.62
CA PHE A 143 -6.21 -4.73 -18.23
C PHE A 143 -5.42 -3.44 -18.44
N ALA A 144 -5.58 -2.79 -19.60
CA ALA A 144 -4.86 -1.56 -19.89
C ALA A 144 -5.30 -0.38 -19.04
N LEU A 145 -6.60 -0.25 -18.77
CA LEU A 145 -7.11 0.77 -17.86
C LEU A 145 -6.62 0.52 -16.44
N PHE A 146 -6.63 -0.72 -15.96
CA PHE A 146 -6.06 -1.07 -14.66
C PHE A 146 -4.59 -0.64 -14.57
N PHE A 147 -3.77 -1.01 -15.55
CA PHE A 147 -2.35 -0.71 -15.56
C PHE A 147 -2.08 0.80 -15.64
N ALA A 148 -2.82 1.52 -16.49
CA ALA A 148 -2.74 2.96 -16.62
C ALA A 148 -3.08 3.69 -15.31
N ILE A 149 -4.17 3.29 -14.66
CA ILE A 149 -4.59 3.87 -13.38
C ILE A 149 -3.58 3.57 -12.28
N ALA A 150 -3.11 2.32 -12.20
CA ALA A 150 -2.14 1.88 -11.19
C ALA A 150 -0.82 2.68 -11.26
N LEU A 151 -0.37 3.03 -12.47
CA LEU A 151 0.85 3.84 -12.66
C LEU A 151 0.65 5.35 -12.46
N SER A 152 -0.58 5.84 -12.54
CA SER A 152 -0.88 7.28 -12.43
C SER A 152 -1.23 7.75 -11.02
N ILE A 153 -1.71 6.86 -10.16
CA ILE A 153 -2.11 7.23 -8.80
C ILE A 153 -0.85 7.38 -7.93
N SER A 154 -0.72 8.54 -7.29
CA SER A 154 0.33 8.79 -6.30
C SER A 154 -0.10 8.34 -4.90
N ALA A 155 0.81 7.71 -4.17
CA ALA A 155 0.59 7.28 -2.79
C ALA A 155 0.88 8.44 -1.81
N LEU A 156 -0.11 9.32 -1.62
CA LEU A 156 -0.04 10.43 -0.65
C LEU A 156 0.43 9.99 0.75
N PRO A 157 -0.07 8.87 1.34
CA PRO A 157 0.36 8.47 2.67
C PRO A 157 1.87 8.23 2.77
N VAL A 158 2.45 7.60 1.76
CA VAL A 158 3.88 7.27 1.71
C VAL A 158 4.72 8.54 1.60
N ILE A 159 4.32 9.48 0.76
CA ILE A 159 5.02 10.76 0.60
C ILE A 159 4.96 11.56 1.91
N ALA A 160 3.78 11.69 2.51
CA ALA A 160 3.61 12.41 3.77
C ALA A 160 4.51 11.81 4.86
N LYS A 161 4.49 10.48 5.01
CA LYS A 161 5.34 9.79 5.97
C LYS A 161 6.83 10.01 5.70
N THR A 162 7.25 9.87 4.44
CA THR A 162 8.66 10.06 4.07
C THR A 162 9.12 11.48 4.37
N LEU A 163 8.26 12.49 4.18
CA LEU A 163 8.58 13.88 4.51
C LEU A 163 8.62 14.14 6.02
N MET A 164 7.77 13.49 6.82
CA MET A 164 7.78 13.59 8.28
C MET A 164 8.98 12.87 8.92
N ASP A 165 9.49 11.83 8.26
CA ASP A 165 10.65 11.04 8.71
C ASP A 165 12.00 11.72 8.37
N LEU A 166 11.99 12.78 7.55
CA LEU A 166 13.16 13.60 7.18
C LEU A 166 13.36 14.78 8.15
#